data_AF-A0A1Y3XQB0-F1
#
_entry.id   AF-A0A1Y3XQB0-F1
#
_cell.length_a   1.000
_cell.length_b   1.000
_cell.length_c   1.000
_cell.angle_alpha   90.00
_cell.angle_beta   90.00
_cell.angle_gamma   90.00
#
_symmetry.space_group_name_H-M   'P 1'
#
loop_
_entity.id
_entity.type
_entity.pdbx_description
1 polymer ?
#
loop_
_entity_poly.entity_id
_entity_poly.type
_entity_poly.pdbx_seq_one_letter_code
_entity_poly.pdbx_strand_id
1 'polypeptide(L)' 'MLLHSIIHELGTNTVDNTIWQLRSKLEPDPKRPTYIKTVFRVGYKIER' A
#
# COMPACT_ATOMS: atom_id res chain seq x y z
N MET A 1 -1.75 23.18 6.13
CA MET A 1 -1.94 23.15 4.66
C MET A 1 -0.99 22.18 3.92
N LEU A 2 -0.11 21.44 4.61
CA LEU A 2 0.81 20.47 3.97
C LEU A 2 0.50 19.00 4.30
N LEU A 3 -0.37 18.72 5.29
CA LEU A 3 -0.77 17.35 5.65
C LEU A 3 -2.00 16.87 4.86
N HIS A 4 -2.92 17.79 4.53
CA HIS A 4 -4.19 17.47 3.90
C HIS A 4 -4.02 16.99 2.44
N SER A 5 -3.07 17.55 1.70
CA SER A 5 -2.75 17.17 0.32
C SER A 5 -2.07 15.80 0.20
N ILE A 6 -1.29 15.38 1.20
CA ILE A 6 -0.71 14.03 1.22
C ILE A 6 -1.82 12.97 1.33
N ILE A 7 -2.89 13.26 2.08
CA ILE A 7 -4.00 12.32 2.28
C ILE A 7 -4.99 12.37 1.09
N HIS A 8 -5.17 13.54 0.46
CA HIS A 8 -6.07 13.69 -0.69
C HIS A 8 -5.55 12.95 -1.95
N GLU A 9 -4.24 12.85 -2.17
CA GLU A 9 -3.67 12.09 -3.29
C GLU A 9 -3.55 10.58 -3.01
N LEU A 10 -3.48 10.18 -1.74
CA LEU A 10 -3.63 8.78 -1.30
C LEU A 10 -5.09 8.29 -1.37
N GLY A 11 -6.04 9.20 -1.57
CA GLY A 11 -7.47 8.94 -1.66
C GLY A 11 -7.97 8.38 -3.00
N THR A 12 -7.17 7.59 -3.72
CA THR A 12 -7.68 6.76 -4.83
C THR A 12 -7.94 5.34 -4.31
N ASN A 13 -9.03 5.23 -3.54
CA ASN A 13 -9.42 4.13 -2.65
C ASN A 13 -9.44 2.70 -3.25
N THR A 14 -9.22 2.51 -4.55
CA THR A 14 -9.18 1.18 -5.19
C THR A 14 -7.82 0.52 -5.05
N VAL A 15 -6.71 1.21 -5.34
CA VAL A 15 -5.38 0.59 -5.35
C VAL A 15 -4.99 0.15 -3.95
N ASP A 16 -5.06 1.05 -2.97
CA ASP A 16 -4.70 0.73 -1.57
C ASP A 16 -5.58 -0.38 -0.99
N ASN A 17 -6.87 -0.40 -1.33
CA ASN A 17 -7.79 -1.46 -0.92
C ASN A 17 -7.45 -2.79 -1.61
N THR A 18 -7.13 -2.78 -2.90
CA THR A 18 -6.64 -3.97 -3.62
C THR A 18 -5.33 -4.47 -3.01
N ILE A 19 -4.38 -3.59 -2.67
CA ILE A 19 -3.13 -3.98 -2.00
C ILE A 19 -3.42 -4.57 -0.62
N TRP A 20 -4.34 -3.99 0.14
CA TRP A 20 -4.74 -4.53 1.44
C TRP A 20 -5.35 -5.94 1.31
N GLN A 21 -6.25 -6.13 0.34
CA GLN A 21 -6.82 -7.45 0.04
C GLN A 21 -5.78 -8.46 -0.44
N LEU A 22 -4.83 -8.05 -1.28
CA LEU A 22 -3.75 -8.92 -1.77
C LEU A 22 -2.82 -9.32 -0.62
N ARG A 23 -2.42 -8.36 0.23
CA ARG A 23 -1.58 -8.65 1.40
C ARG A 23 -2.28 -9.62 2.36
N SER A 24 -3.59 -9.45 2.58
CA SER A 24 -4.37 -10.40 3.40
C SER A 24 -4.39 -11.83 2.86
N LYS A 25 -4.17 -12.04 1.55
CA LYS A 25 -4.21 -13.35 0.90
C LYS A 25 -2.83 -13.97 0.70
N LEU A 26 -1.80 -13.14 0.52
CA LEU A 26 -0.47 -13.58 0.08
C LEU A 26 0.60 -13.46 1.16
N GLU A 27 0.43 -12.55 2.12
CA GLU A 27 1.43 -12.32 3.16
C GLU A 27 1.18 -13.22 4.37
N PRO A 28 2.24 -13.78 4.99
CA PRO A 28 2.12 -14.45 6.28
C PRO A 28 1.65 -13.51 7.39
N ASP A 29 2.10 -12.25 7.36
CA ASP A 29 1.63 -11.15 8.20
C ASP A 29 1.40 -9.90 7.34
N PRO A 30 0.15 -9.51 7.07
CA PRO A 30 -0.17 -8.33 6.26
C PRO A 30 0.38 -7.02 6.80
N LYS A 31 0.69 -6.92 8.11
CA LYS A 31 1.30 -5.73 8.73
C LYS A 31 2.80 -5.68 8.50
N ARG A 32 3.42 -6.80 8.13
CA ARG A 32 4.85 -6.94 7.84
C ARG A 32 5.04 -7.61 6.47
N PRO A 33 4.62 -6.93 5.37
CA PRO A 33 4.58 -7.55 4.05
C PRO A 33 5.98 -7.91 3.54
N THR A 34 6.13 -9.16 3.12
CA THR A 34 7.34 -9.71 2.49
C THR A 34 7.28 -9.54 0.97
N TYR A 35 6.11 -9.80 0.37
CA TYR A 35 5.95 -9.88 -1.09
C TYR A 35 5.57 -8.56 -1.75
N ILE A 36 4.68 -7.78 -1.14
CA ILE A 36 4.17 -6.52 -1.72
C ILE A 36 4.61 -5.36 -0.84
N LYS A 37 5.72 -4.72 -1.19
CA LYS A 37 6.31 -3.64 -0.37
C LYS A 37 5.87 -2.26 -0.83
N THR A 38 5.63 -1.39 0.14
CA THR A 38 5.40 0.03 -0.14
C THR A 38 6.74 0.71 -0.39
N VAL A 39 6.84 1.37 -1.55
CA VAL A 39 7.96 2.25 -1.89
C VAL A 39 7.49 3.67 -1.62
N PHE A 40 8.09 4.31 -0.62
CA PHE A 40 7.66 5.61 -0.13
C PHE A 40 7.60 6.63 -1.26
N ARG A 41 6.43 7.28 -1.42
CA ARG A 41 6.11 8.28 -2.46
C ARG A 41 6.16 7.79 -3.90
N VAL A 42 6.24 6.48 -4.13
CA VAL A 42 6.26 5.89 -5.48
C VAL A 42 5.07 4.95 -5.69
N GLY A 43 4.77 4.08 -4.72
CA GLY A 43 3.69 3.12 -4.82
C GLY A 43 4.07 1.77 -4.24
N TYR A 44 3.87 0.70 -5.01
CA TYR A 44 4.08 -0.68 -4.57
C TYR A 44 5.00 -1.44 -5.51
N LYS A 45 5.83 -2.32 -4.95
CA LYS A 45 6.66 -3.26 -5.72
C LYS A 45 6.41 -4.69 -5.24
N ILE A 46 6.52 -5.63 -6.17
CA ILE A 46 6.52 -7.07 -5.88
C ILE A 46 7.97 -7.52 -5.83
N GLU A 47 8.37 -8.10 -4.72
CA GLU A 47 9.70 -8.69 -4.55
C GLU A 47 9.65 -9.84 -3.55
N ARG A 48 10.65 -10.72 -3.55
CA ARG A 48 10.73 -11.82 -2.59
C ARG A 48 11.65 -11.46 -1.41
#